data_AF-A0A1G7M0P5-F1
#
_entry.id   AF-A0A1G7M0P5-F1
#
_cell.length_a   1.000
_cell.length_b   1.000
_cell.length_c   1.000
_cell.angle_alpha   90.00
_cell.angle_beta   90.00
_cell.angle_gamma   90.00
#
_symmetry.space_group_name_H-M   'P 1'
#
loop_
_entity.id
_entity.type
_entity.pdbx_description
1 polymer ?
#
loop_
_entity_poly.entity_id
_entity_poly.type
_entity_poly.pdbx_seq_one_letter_code
_entity_poly.pdbx_strand_id
1 'polypeptide(L)'
;MAFNNVGPLTFLAPGQTAFWSYTYGGDRGTQFASADVKTPNQGAVHLADQQRKRKDNNGNATYFVAIHNQGVGGCFHNIQGGGMS
;
A
#
# COMPACT_ATOMS: atom_id res chain seq x y z
N MET A 1 -11.42 3.06 -10.04
CA MET A 1 -12.07 2.52 -8.81
C MET A 1 -11.15 2.80 -7.63
N ALA A 2 -11.68 3.23 -6.48
CA ALA A 2 -10.90 3.56 -5.29
C ALA A 2 -11.22 2.59 -4.13
N PHE A 3 -10.29 2.41 -3.21
CA PHE A 3 -10.42 1.57 -2.02
C PHE A 3 -9.72 2.22 -0.82
N ASN A 4 -10.19 1.90 0.37
CA ASN A 4 -9.66 2.42 1.64
C ASN A 4 -9.79 1.37 2.74
N ASN A 5 -8.94 1.48 3.77
CA ASN A 5 -8.97 0.61 4.93
C ASN A 5 -8.94 -0.90 4.60
N VAL A 6 -8.11 -1.30 3.62
CA VAL A 6 -8.01 -2.69 3.15
C VAL A 6 -6.77 -3.37 3.73
N GLY A 7 -6.93 -4.62 4.14
CA GLY A 7 -5.84 -5.45 4.67
C GLY A 7 -5.63 -5.30 6.19
N PRO A 8 -4.75 -6.12 6.77
CA PRO A 8 -4.50 -6.12 8.21
C PRO A 8 -3.85 -4.82 8.70
N LEU A 9 -4.21 -4.38 9.90
CA LEU A 9 -3.49 -3.33 10.60
C LEU A 9 -2.06 -3.76 10.86
N THR A 10 -1.10 -3.00 10.33
CA THR A 10 0.34 -3.26 10.44
C THR A 10 1.00 -2.08 11.12
N PHE A 11 1.72 -2.33 12.22
CA PHE A 11 2.53 -1.29 12.85
C PHE A 11 3.85 -1.12 12.08
N LEU A 12 4.20 0.13 11.77
CA LEU A 12 5.44 0.48 11.08
C LEU A 12 6.26 1.44 11.94
N ALA A 13 7.34 0.94 12.54
CA ALA A 13 8.27 1.73 13.33
C ALA A 13 9.11 2.71 12.46
N PRO A 14 9.73 3.74 13.04
CA PRO A 14 10.62 4.65 12.31
C PRO A 14 11.69 3.92 11.49
N GLY A 15 11.89 4.34 10.24
CA GLY A 15 12.87 3.76 9.33
C GLY A 15 12.54 2.37 8.78
N GLN A 16 11.43 1.75 9.20
CA GLN A 16 11.01 0.45 8.68
C GLN A 16 10.26 0.58 7.35
N THR A 17 10.28 -0.52 6.59
CA THR A 17 9.55 -0.65 5.33
C THR A 17 8.63 -1.87 5.37
N ALA A 18 7.35 -1.66 5.03
CA ALA A 18 6.38 -2.74 4.82
C ALA A 18 6.11 -2.91 3.32
N PHE A 19 6.11 -4.17 2.85
CA PHE A 19 5.79 -4.50 1.47
C PHE A 19 4.38 -5.05 1.37
N TRP A 20 3.59 -4.49 0.45
CA TRP A 20 2.22 -4.89 0.20
C TRP A 20 2.08 -5.44 -1.21
N SER A 21 1.24 -6.46 -1.34
CA SER A 21 0.78 -6.94 -2.64
C SER A 21 -0.73 -7.16 -2.60
N TYR A 22 -1.41 -6.85 -3.69
CA TYR A 22 -2.86 -6.97 -3.80
C TYR A 22 -3.28 -7.34 -5.22
N THR A 23 -4.43 -8.02 -5.34
CA THR A 23 -5.01 -8.46 -6.61
C THR A 23 -6.53 -8.42 -6.53
N TYR A 24 -7.18 -8.36 -7.69
CA TYR A 24 -8.64 -8.38 -7.84
C TYR A 24 -9.13 -9.61 -8.61
N GLY A 25 -8.28 -10.63 -8.77
CA GLY A 25 -8.58 -11.80 -9.61
C GLY A 25 -8.65 -11.50 -11.11
N GLY A 26 -8.00 -10.41 -11.54
CA GLY A 26 -7.96 -9.97 -12.92
C GLY A 26 -7.20 -8.65 -13.08
N ASP A 27 -6.88 -8.30 -14.33
CA ASP A 27 -6.29 -7.01 -14.66
C ASP A 27 -7.32 -5.86 -14.52
N ARG A 28 -6.94 -4.81 -13.77
CA ARG A 28 -7.76 -3.62 -13.48
C ARG A 28 -7.08 -2.34 -13.96
N GLY A 29 -6.19 -2.43 -14.96
CA GLY A 29 -5.46 -1.29 -15.49
C GLY A 29 -4.27 -0.90 -14.59
N THR A 30 -3.99 0.40 -14.51
CA THR A 30 -2.96 0.91 -13.58
C THR A 30 -3.57 1.12 -12.21
N GLN A 31 -2.88 0.71 -11.14
CA GLN A 31 -3.34 0.84 -9.76
C GLN A 31 -2.19 1.37 -8.91
N PHE A 32 -2.51 2.28 -8.00
CA PHE A 32 -1.57 2.84 -7.04
C PHE A 32 -2.16 2.74 -5.64
N ALA A 33 -1.33 2.38 -4.66
CA ALA A 33 -1.71 2.30 -3.26
C ALA A 33 -0.84 3.18 -2.36
N SER A 34 -1.38 3.69 -1.28
CA SER A 34 -0.64 4.36 -0.20
C SER A 34 -1.04 3.79 1.14
N ALA A 35 -0.30 4.17 2.19
CA ALA A 35 -0.72 3.89 3.55
C ALA A 35 -2.00 4.66 3.89
N ASP A 36 -2.94 3.98 4.53
CA ASP A 36 -4.04 4.57 5.29
C ASP A 36 -3.58 4.65 6.75
N VAL A 37 -2.93 5.77 7.07
CA VAL A 37 -2.24 6.03 8.35
C VAL A 37 -3.27 6.28 9.44
N LYS A 38 -3.17 5.55 10.56
CA LYS A 38 -4.13 5.68 11.67
C LYS A 38 -3.72 6.76 12.66
N THR A 39 -4.72 7.30 13.36
CA THR A 39 -4.51 8.30 14.41
C THR A 39 -4.59 7.66 15.80
N PRO A 40 -3.76 8.07 16.77
CA PRO A 40 -2.63 8.99 16.63
C PRO A 40 -1.44 8.35 15.90
N ASN A 41 -0.75 9.12 15.05
CA ASN A 41 0.35 8.62 14.21
C ASN A 41 1.75 8.88 14.78
N GLN A 42 1.85 9.52 15.95
CA GLN A 42 3.10 9.77 16.68
C GLN A 42 4.22 10.45 15.87
N GLY A 43 3.91 11.18 14.78
CA GLY A 43 4.93 11.77 13.90
C GLY A 43 5.51 10.82 12.84
N ALA A 44 4.83 9.70 12.56
CA ALA A 44 5.12 8.84 11.43
C ALA A 44 4.83 9.53 10.08
N VAL A 45 5.65 9.24 9.07
CA VAL A 45 5.52 9.76 7.70
C VAL A 45 5.68 8.60 6.74
N HIS A 46 4.57 8.10 6.20
CA HIS A 46 4.58 6.90 5.37
C HIS A 46 4.72 7.28 3.88
N LEU A 47 5.91 7.09 3.33
CA LEU A 47 6.21 7.22 1.90
C LEU A 47 5.76 5.94 1.19
N ALA A 48 4.97 6.07 0.13
CA ALA A 48 4.62 4.97 -0.76
C ALA A 48 5.48 5.03 -2.03
N ASP A 49 6.30 4.01 -2.26
CA ASP A 49 7.22 3.94 -3.39
C ASP A 49 7.31 2.52 -4.00
N GLN A 50 8.18 2.36 -4.99
CA GLN A 50 8.42 1.11 -5.73
C GLN A 50 7.13 0.42 -6.23
N GLN A 51 6.15 1.24 -6.62
CA GLN A 51 4.88 0.78 -7.16
C GLN A 51 5.15 0.00 -8.45
N ARG A 52 4.60 -1.21 -8.54
CA ARG A 52 4.74 -2.03 -9.73
C ARG A 52 3.55 -2.94 -9.92
N LYS A 53 3.41 -3.44 -11.14
CA LYS A 53 2.41 -4.42 -11.54
C LYS A 53 3.11 -5.62 -12.17
N ARG A 54 2.70 -6.82 -11.79
CA ARG A 54 3.02 -8.07 -12.49
C ARG A 54 1.74 -8.60 -13.12
N LYS A 55 1.78 -8.89 -14.42
CA LYS A 55 0.67 -9.52 -15.14
C LYS A 55 1.09 -10.94 -15.53
N ASP A 56 0.28 -11.91 -15.14
CA ASP A 56 0.50 -13.31 -15.46
C ASP A 56 -0.22 -13.67 -16.78
N ASN A 57 0.22 -14.73 -17.48
CA ASN A 57 -0.34 -15.13 -18.79
C ASN A 57 -1.82 -15.58 -18.73
N ASN A 58 -2.34 -15.89 -17.54
CA ASN A 58 -3.75 -16.21 -17.32
C ASN A 58 -4.64 -14.95 -17.20
N GLY A 59 -4.07 -13.74 -17.40
CA GLY A 59 -4.80 -12.48 -17.33
C GLY A 59 -4.89 -11.87 -15.93
N ASN A 60 -4.38 -12.55 -14.90
CA ASN A 60 -4.34 -12.02 -13.54
C ASN A 60 -3.25 -10.96 -13.40
N ALA A 61 -3.53 -9.94 -12.59
CA ALA A 61 -2.56 -8.92 -12.23
C ALA A 61 -2.40 -8.84 -10.71
N THR A 62 -1.15 -8.75 -10.28
CA THR A 62 -0.78 -8.43 -8.89
C THR A 62 -0.08 -7.09 -8.88
N TYR A 63 -0.50 -6.23 -7.97
CA TYR A 63 0.04 -4.89 -7.76
C TYR A 63 0.84 -4.90 -6.46
N PHE A 64 1.89 -4.08 -6.42
CA PHE A 64 2.81 -4.03 -5.30
C PHE A 64 3.13 -2.59 -4.93
N VAL A 65 3.34 -2.34 -3.64
CA VAL A 65 3.83 -1.07 -3.12
C VAL A 65 4.74 -1.32 -1.92
N ALA A 66 5.80 -0.52 -1.79
CA ALA A 66 6.57 -0.42 -0.56
C ALA A 66 6.12 0.82 0.21
N ILE A 67 5.91 0.66 1.52
CA ILE A 67 5.57 1.73 2.45
C ILE A 67 6.73 1.91 3.40
N HIS A 68 7.43 3.03 3.32
CA HIS A 68 8.58 3.36 4.17
C HIS A 68 8.22 4.45 5.17
N ASN A 69 8.48 4.24 6.46
CA ASN A 69 8.26 5.27 7.47
C ASN A 69 9.50 6.16 7.61
N GLN A 70 9.41 7.37 7.07
CA GLN A 70 10.42 8.42 7.15
C GLN A 70 10.26 9.33 8.37
N GLY A 71 9.21 9.10 9.17
CA GLY A 71 8.91 9.89 10.36
C GLY A 71 9.69 9.44 11.59
N VAL A 72 9.60 10.24 12.64
CA VAL A 72 10.29 10.01 13.93
C VAL A 72 9.54 9.06 14.87
N GLY A 73 8.25 8.84 14.63
CA GLY A 73 7.42 7.91 15.40
C GLY A 73 6.86 6.75 14.58
N GLY A 74 6.30 5.76 15.26
CA GLY A 74 5.67 4.61 14.62
C GLY A 74 4.15 4.76 14.55
N CYS A 75 3.54 4.15 13.54
CA CYS A 75 2.09 4.20 13.36
C CYS A 75 1.55 2.90 12.78
N PHE A 76 0.30 2.59 13.12
CA PHE A 76 -0.45 1.57 12.42
C PHE A 76 -0.94 2.09 11.07
N HIS A 77 -0.83 1.26 10.04
CA HIS A 77 -1.47 1.49 8.76
C HIS A 77 -2.04 0.20 8.17
N ASN A 78 -2.98 0.38 7.27
CA ASN A 78 -3.32 -0.59 6.24
C ASN A 78 -3.22 0.10 4.87
N ILE A 79 -3.82 -0.44 3.80
CA ILE A 79 -3.68 0.15 2.46
C ILE A 79 -4.97 0.81 1.96
N GLN A 80 -4.78 1.91 1.25
CA GLN A 80 -5.79 2.62 0.47
C GLN A 80 -5.23 2.95 -0.91
N GLY A 81 -6.08 3.32 -1.85
CA GLY A 81 -5.62 3.68 -3.18
C GLY A 81 -6.71 3.65 -4.23
N GLY A 82 -6.27 3.51 -5.47
CA GLY A 82 -7.17 3.39 -6.60
C GLY A 82 -6.41 3.41 -7.93
N GLY A 83 -7.18 3.39 -9.01
CA GLY A 83 -6.60 3.31 -10.33
C GLY A 83 -7.55 3.65 -11.47
N MET A 84 -6.97 3.65 -12.67
CA MET A 84 -7.61 3.93 -13.94
C MET A 84 -7.78 2.62 -14.72
N SER A 85 -8.95 2.43 -15.30
CA SER A 85 -9.35 1.24 -16.05
C SER A 85 -9.71 1.60 -17.48
#